data_AF-A0A9N7UIY9-F1
#
_entry.id   AF-A0A9N7UIY9-F1
#
_cell.length_a   1.000
_cell.length_b   1.000
_cell.length_c   1.000
_cell.angle_alpha   90.00
_cell.angle_beta   90.00
_cell.angle_gamma   90.00
#
_symmetry.space_group_name_H-M   'P 1'
#
loop_
_entity.id
_entity.type
_entity.pdbx_description
1 polymer ?
#
loop_
_entity_poly.entity_id
_entity_poly.type
_entity_poly.pdbx_seq_one_letter_code
_entity_poly.pdbx_strand_id
1 'polypeptide(L)'
;MYLLFCNLPVNDIVGNSIMLPRLLSDILRPPSERLISYYECVLQAFTVHIYGTTCHTILMIMAFDRYVAICNPLRYAAIMTSNMVVKLTVSAWGVAFTLVLISLLALTGVSWMLMRAGEDGTRRFEKWTNETDEETQRQI
;
A
#
# COMPACT_ATOMS: atom_id res chain seq x y z
N MET A 1 -22.67 10.88 -15.90
CA MET A 1 -22.68 11.63 -14.63
C MET A 1 -23.34 10.84 -13.49
N TYR A 2 -24.64 10.51 -13.54
CA TYR A 2 -25.31 9.78 -12.43
C TYR A 2 -24.73 8.39 -12.11
N LEU A 3 -24.34 7.62 -13.13
CA LEU A 3 -23.70 6.32 -12.91
C LEU A 3 -22.40 6.46 -12.12
N LEU A 4 -21.56 7.47 -12.38
CA LEU A 4 -20.33 7.71 -11.62
C LEU A 4 -20.62 8.06 -10.16
N PHE A 5 -21.68 8.83 -9.93
CA PHE A 5 -22.11 9.24 -8.60
C PHE A 5 -22.67 8.07 -7.77
N CYS A 6 -23.31 7.08 -8.41
CA CYS A 6 -23.73 5.85 -7.74
C CYS A 6 -22.57 4.86 -7.55
N ASN A 7 -21.63 4.80 -8.49
CA ASN A 7 -20.46 3.91 -8.39
C ASN A 7 -19.51 4.32 -7.25
N LEU A 8 -19.41 5.62 -6.93
CA LEU A 8 -18.57 6.12 -5.85
C LEU A 8 -18.94 5.53 -4.46
N PRO A 9 -20.16 5.72 -3.92
CA PRO A 9 -20.55 5.19 -2.63
C PRO A 9 -20.63 3.66 -2.62
N VAL A 10 -20.95 3.02 -3.75
CA VAL A 10 -20.92 1.56 -3.85
C VAL A 10 -19.49 1.04 -3.69
N ASN A 11 -18.53 1.66 -4.37
CA ASN A 11 -17.12 1.32 -4.23
C ASN A 11 -16.60 1.60 -2.80
N ASP A 12 -17.02 2.71 -2.18
CA ASP A 12 -16.75 3.07 -0.77
C ASP A 12 -17.25 2.02 0.20
N ILE A 13 -18.52 1.60 0.06
CA ILE A 13 -19.12 0.58 0.92
C ILE A 13 -18.39 -0.75 0.74
N VAL A 14 -18.10 -1.16 -0.50
CA VAL A 14 -17.41 -2.43 -0.78
C VAL A 14 -15.98 -2.40 -0.23
N GLY A 15 -15.22 -1.34 -0.48
CA GLY A 15 -13.85 -1.17 0.03
C GLY A 15 -13.80 -1.19 1.55
N ASN A 16 -14.66 -0.40 2.21
CA ASN A 16 -14.74 -0.37 3.67
C ASN A 16 -15.21 -1.71 4.25
N SER A 17 -16.17 -2.38 3.62
CA SER A 17 -16.68 -3.69 4.09
C SER A 17 -15.62 -4.79 4.06
N ILE A 18 -14.61 -4.68 3.20
CA ILE A 18 -13.50 -5.65 3.14
C ILE A 18 -12.37 -5.26 4.09
N MET A 19 -12.10 -3.96 4.22
CA MET A 19 -10.95 -3.43 4.96
C MET A 19 -11.23 -3.32 6.47
N LEU A 20 -12.43 -2.88 6.86
CA LEU A 20 -12.85 -2.74 8.26
C LEU A 20 -12.85 -4.04 9.07
N PRO A 21 -13.50 -5.15 8.66
CA PRO A 21 -13.54 -6.36 9.49
C PRO A 21 -12.14 -6.95 9.69
N ARG A 22 -11.29 -6.81 8.66
CA ARG A 22 -9.91 -7.27 8.68
C ARG A 22 -9.09 -6.43 9.65
N LEU A 23 -9.19 -5.10 9.58
CA LEU A 23 -8.55 -4.17 10.52
C LEU A 23 -9.02 -4.40 11.96
N LEU A 24 -10.32 -4.63 12.19
CA LEU A 24 -10.88 -4.92 13.50
C LEU A 24 -10.32 -6.22 14.08
N SER A 25 -10.23 -7.27 13.27
CA SER A 25 -9.67 -8.56 13.68
C SER A 25 -8.19 -8.45 14.08
N ASP A 26 -7.47 -7.54 13.43
CA ASP A 26 -6.05 -7.29 13.64
C ASP A 26 -5.77 -6.52 14.93
N ILE A 27 -6.69 -5.61 15.31
CA ILE A 27 -6.61 -4.83 16.56
C ILE A 27 -7.03 -5.67 17.77
N LEU A 28 -7.99 -6.59 17.59
CA LEU A 28 -8.49 -7.47 18.65
C LEU A 28 -7.49 -8.60 18.99
N ARG A 29 -6.50 -8.87 18.13
CA ARG A 29 -5.47 -9.88 18.37
C ARG A 29 -4.28 -9.31 19.14
N PRO A 30 -3.67 -10.07 20.07
CA PRO A 30 -2.45 -9.67 20.76
C PRO A 30 -1.30 -9.37 19.78
N PRO A 31 -0.42 -8.38 20.06
CA PRO A 31 0.69 -7.99 19.18
C PRO A 31 1.65 -9.14 18.83
N SER A 32 1.74 -10.17 19.68
CA SER A 32 2.58 -11.36 19.50
C SER A 32 2.07 -12.34 18.44
N GLU A 33 0.78 -12.29 18.09
CA GLU A 33 0.16 -13.16 17.06
C GLU A 33 -0.37 -12.37 15.85
N ARG A 34 -0.04 -11.08 15.77
CA ARG A 34 -0.41 -10.20 14.66
C ARG A 34 0.50 -10.43 13.44
N LEU A 35 0.59 -11.69 13.03
CA LEU A 35 1.29 -12.14 11.84
C LEU A 35 0.28 -12.16 10.69
N ILE A 36 0.32 -11.11 9.89
CA ILE A 36 -0.41 -11.11 8.63
C ILE A 36 0.28 -12.12 7.69
N SER A 37 -0.47 -13.10 7.21
CA SER A 37 0.04 -14.02 6.21
C SER A 37 0.40 -13.25 4.94
N TYR A 38 1.44 -13.69 4.22
CA TYR A 38 1.84 -13.09 2.94
C TYR A 38 0.65 -12.98 1.98
N TYR A 39 -0.21 -14.01 1.95
CA TYR A 39 -1.42 -14.01 1.11
C TYR A 39 -2.40 -12.90 1.50
N GLU A 40 -2.62 -12.68 2.79
CA GLU A 40 -3.54 -11.66 3.29
C GLU A 40 -3.01 -10.24 3.07
N CYS A 41 -1.69 -10.06 3.18
CA CYS A 41 -1.01 -8.81 2.83
C CYS A 41 -1.19 -8.47 1.35
N VAL A 42 -0.98 -9.44 0.46
CA VAL A 42 -1.16 -9.26 -0.99
C VAL A 42 -2.62 -8.96 -1.32
N LEU A 43 -3.57 -9.69 -0.72
CA LEU A 43 -4.99 -9.48 -0.93
C LEU A 43 -5.44 -8.09 -0.46
N GLN A 44 -4.95 -7.63 0.70
CA GLN A 44 -5.24 -6.30 1.24
C GLN A 44 -4.64 -5.19 0.37
N ALA A 45 -3.38 -5.34 -0.07
CA ALA A 45 -2.74 -4.38 -0.96
C ALA A 45 -3.48 -4.28 -2.30
N PHE A 46 -3.88 -5.41 -2.88
CA PHE A 46 -4.67 -5.45 -4.11
C PHE A 46 -6.02 -4.75 -3.94
N THR A 47 -6.74 -5.07 -2.86
CA THR A 47 -8.06 -4.49 -2.57
C THR A 47 -7.98 -2.96 -2.40
N VAL A 48 -7.02 -2.48 -1.60
CA VAL A 48 -6.81 -1.03 -1.39
C VAL A 48 -6.44 -0.32 -2.70
N HIS A 49 -5.65 -0.97 -3.55
CA HIS A 49 -5.25 -0.42 -4.83
C HIS A 49 -6.43 -0.32 -5.82
N ILE A 50 -7.24 -1.39 -5.95
CA ILE A 50 -8.45 -1.37 -6.79
C ILE A 50 -9.44 -0.33 -6.29
N TYR A 51 -9.64 -0.26 -4.97
CA TYR A 51 -10.50 0.73 -4.35
C TYR A 51 -10.03 2.17 -4.63
N GLY A 52 -8.76 2.45 -4.35
CA GLY A 52 -8.15 3.76 -4.55
C GLY A 52 -8.15 4.20 -6.01
N THR A 53 -7.78 3.32 -6.94
CA THR A 53 -7.79 3.63 -8.38
C THR A 53 -9.19 3.93 -8.89
N THR A 54 -10.20 3.18 -8.44
CA THR A 54 -11.60 3.41 -8.80
C THR A 54 -12.10 4.76 -8.27
N CYS A 55 -11.87 5.06 -6.99
CA CYS A 55 -12.23 6.36 -6.41
C CYS A 55 -11.51 7.52 -7.10
N HIS A 56 -10.21 7.39 -7.35
CA HIS A 56 -9.41 8.42 -8.00
C HIS A 56 -9.88 8.68 -9.44
N THR A 57 -10.19 7.62 -10.20
CA THR A 57 -10.69 7.73 -11.57
C THR A 57 -12.06 8.43 -11.60
N ILE A 58 -12.98 8.07 -10.70
CA ILE A 58 -14.29 8.71 -10.60
C ILE A 58 -14.14 10.20 -10.23
N LEU A 59 -13.32 10.52 -9.23
CA LEU A 59 -13.06 11.91 -8.80
C LEU A 59 -12.43 12.74 -9.91
N MET A 60 -11.44 12.19 -10.63
CA MET A 60 -10.81 12.86 -11.77
C MET A 60 -11.81 13.14 -12.88
N ILE A 61 -12.68 12.19 -13.22
CA ILE A 61 -13.72 12.40 -14.23
C ILE A 61 -14.70 13.51 -13.78
N MET A 62 -15.09 13.52 -12.51
CA MET A 62 -15.99 14.56 -11.97
C MET A 62 -15.34 15.94 -11.94
N ALA A 63 -14.07 16.04 -11.54
CA ALA A 63 -13.32 17.31 -11.54
C ALA A 63 -13.10 17.82 -12.97
N PHE A 64 -12.76 16.92 -13.90
CA PHE A 64 -12.54 17.26 -15.30
C PHE A 64 -13.83 17.71 -15.99
N ASP A 65 -14.96 17.05 -15.72
CA ASP A 65 -16.29 17.46 -16.18
C ASP A 65 -16.60 18.92 -15.81
N ARG A 66 -16.39 19.27 -14.53
CA ARG A 66 -16.61 20.63 -14.03
C ARG A 66 -15.62 21.63 -14.63
N TYR A 67 -14.35 21.27 -14.77
CA TYR A 67 -13.33 22.13 -15.37
C TYR A 67 -13.65 22.46 -16.83
N VAL A 68 -14.00 21.46 -17.64
CA VAL A 68 -14.31 21.66 -19.06
C VAL A 68 -15.62 22.44 -19.24
N ALA A 69 -16.64 22.16 -18.42
CA ALA A 69 -17.90 22.89 -18.45
C ALA A 69 -17.72 24.39 -18.18
N ILE A 70 -16.78 24.77 -17.30
CA ILE A 70 -16.48 26.18 -16.98
C ILE A 70 -15.63 26.83 -18.07
N CYS A 71 -14.55 26.17 -18.51
CA CYS A 71 -13.58 26.80 -19.40
C CYS A 71 -14.03 26.81 -20.87
N ASN A 72 -14.81 25.83 -21.32
CA ASN A 72 -15.16 25.66 -22.74
C ASN A 72 -16.53 24.98 -22.96
N PRO A 73 -17.66 25.66 -22.67
CA PRO A 73 -19.00 25.08 -22.76
C PRO A 73 -19.36 24.56 -24.17
N LEU A 74 -18.93 25.24 -25.25
CA LEU A 74 -19.21 24.80 -26.63
C LEU A 74 -18.35 23.61 -27.09
N ARG A 75 -17.17 23.39 -26.51
CA ARG A 75 -16.26 22.27 -26.86
C ARG A 75 -16.34 21.10 -25.90
N TYR A 76 -17.24 21.16 -24.92
CA TYR A 76 -17.42 20.12 -23.90
C TYR A 76 -17.58 18.72 -24.52
N ALA A 77 -18.44 18.57 -25.52
CA ALA A 77 -18.67 17.29 -26.22
C ALA A 77 -17.45 16.78 -27.02
N ALA A 78 -16.54 17.66 -27.43
CA ALA A 78 -15.34 17.30 -28.19
C ALA A 78 -14.12 17.01 -27.31
N ILE A 79 -14.07 17.58 -26.10
CA ILE A 79 -12.93 17.44 -25.17
C ILE A 79 -13.15 16.28 -24.19
N MET A 80 -14.37 16.06 -23.71
CA MET A 80 -14.70 14.97 -22.79
C MET A 80 -14.82 13.64 -23.55
N THR A 81 -13.69 13.20 -24.11
CA THR A 81 -13.55 11.93 -24.83
C THR A 81 -12.93 10.88 -23.93
N SER A 82 -13.35 9.62 -24.10
CA SER A 82 -12.87 8.48 -23.32
C SER A 82 -11.34 8.33 -23.35
N ASN A 83 -10.67 8.82 -24.39
CA ASN A 83 -9.21 8.76 -24.53
C ASN A 83 -8.46 9.52 -23.41
N MET A 84 -8.96 10.70 -22.99
CA MET A 84 -8.31 11.46 -21.91
C MET A 84 -8.47 10.75 -20.56
N VAL A 85 -9.65 10.18 -20.32
CA VAL A 85 -9.94 9.38 -19.12
C VAL A 85 -9.05 8.15 -19.07
N VAL A 86 -8.87 7.45 -20.20
CA VAL A 86 -7.97 6.30 -20.30
C VAL A 86 -6.54 6.71 -20.00
N LYS A 87 -6.02 7.82 -20.55
CA LYS A 87 -4.65 8.30 -20.24
C LYS A 87 -4.44 8.56 -18.74
N LEU A 88 -5.39 9.24 -18.10
CA LEU A 88 -5.33 9.52 -16.67
C LEU A 88 -5.42 8.23 -15.83
N THR A 89 -6.24 7.29 -16.27
CA THR A 89 -6.35 5.95 -15.66
C THR A 89 -5.02 5.21 -15.75
N VAL A 90 -4.41 5.14 -16.94
CA VAL A 90 -3.12 4.46 -17.12
C VAL A 90 -2.02 5.11 -16.28
N SER A 91 -1.96 6.44 -16.20
CA SER A 91 -0.99 7.10 -15.32
C SER A 91 -1.23 6.82 -13.84
N ALA A 92 -2.48 6.79 -13.39
CA ALA A 92 -2.82 6.50 -12.00
C ALA A 92 -2.45 5.06 -11.64
N TRP A 93 -2.73 4.11 -12.54
CA TRP A 93 -2.31 2.71 -12.39
C TRP A 93 -0.79 2.57 -12.33
N GLY A 94 -0.06 3.27 -13.20
CA GLY A 94 1.42 3.27 -13.17
C GLY A 94 1.98 3.76 -11.84
N VAL A 95 1.49 4.90 -11.34
CA VAL A 95 1.91 5.45 -10.04
C VAL A 95 1.55 4.51 -8.89
N ALA A 96 0.33 4.00 -8.88
CA ALA A 96 -0.13 3.13 -7.81
C ALA A 96 0.66 1.80 -7.79
N PHE A 97 1.01 1.24 -8.96
CA PHE A 97 1.81 0.01 -9.03
C PHE A 97 3.22 0.26 -8.52
N THR A 98 3.79 1.40 -8.90
CA THR A 98 5.13 1.82 -8.45
C THR A 98 5.15 1.98 -6.93
N LEU A 99 4.14 2.61 -6.33
CA LEU A 99 4.04 2.79 -4.88
C LEU A 99 3.88 1.47 -4.11
N VAL A 100 3.06 0.54 -4.63
CA VAL A 100 2.91 -0.80 -4.02
C VAL A 100 4.22 -1.57 -4.12
N LEU A 101 4.87 -1.55 -5.28
CA LEU A 101 6.16 -2.21 -5.49
C LEU A 101 7.24 -1.64 -4.56
N ILE A 102 7.34 -0.32 -4.44
CA ILE A 102 8.26 0.35 -3.51
C ILE A 102 7.95 -0.06 -2.07
N SER A 103 6.67 -0.10 -1.68
CA SER A 103 6.27 -0.48 -0.32
C SER A 103 6.65 -1.93 0.01
N LEU A 104 6.44 -2.86 -0.92
CA LEU A 104 6.85 -4.25 -0.76
C LEU A 104 8.38 -4.39 -0.68
N LEU A 105 9.12 -3.71 -1.57
CA LEU A 105 10.58 -3.70 -1.54
C LEU A 105 11.13 -3.10 -0.25
N ALA A 106 10.56 -1.98 0.22
CA ALA A 106 10.93 -1.34 1.47
C ALA A 106 10.69 -2.27 2.68
N LEU A 107 9.55 -2.97 2.72
CA LEU A 107 9.25 -3.93 3.79
C LEU A 107 10.25 -5.10 3.80
N THR A 108 10.59 -5.65 2.64
CA THR A 108 11.62 -6.71 2.55
C THR A 108 13.01 -6.19 2.93
N GLY A 109 13.35 -4.97 2.54
CA GLY A 109 14.62 -4.34 2.87
C GLY A 109 14.77 -4.04 4.36
N VAL A 110 13.70 -3.53 5.00
CA VAL A 110 13.67 -3.28 6.45
C VAL A 110 13.72 -4.60 7.22
N SER A 111 13.00 -5.63 6.78
CA SER A 111 13.05 -6.96 7.40
C SER A 111 14.45 -7.60 7.29
N TRP A 112 15.10 -7.48 6.12
CA TRP A 112 16.47 -7.94 5.91
C TRP A 112 17.48 -7.14 6.75
N MET A 113 17.32 -5.82 6.87
CA MET A 113 18.14 -5.00 7.76
C MET A 113 17.95 -5.37 9.23
N LEU A 114 16.73 -5.65 9.68
CA LEU A 114 16.47 -6.08 11.06
C LEU A 114 17.06 -7.48 11.33
N MET A 115 16.96 -8.42 10.38
CA MET A 115 17.65 -9.71 10.49
C MET A 115 19.16 -9.53 10.57
N ARG A 116 19.74 -8.67 9.72
CA ARG A 116 21.18 -8.42 9.70
C ARG A 116 21.68 -7.71 10.95
N ALA A 117 20.92 -6.75 11.47
CA ALA A 117 21.21 -6.08 12.73
C ALA A 117 21.09 -7.05 13.93
N GLY A 118 20.13 -7.98 13.89
CA GLY A 118 20.00 -9.06 14.85
C GLY A 118 21.19 -10.02 14.82
N GLU A 119 21.57 -10.52 13.64
CA GLU A 119 22.73 -11.41 13.46
C GLU A 119 24.04 -10.73 13.88
N ASP A 120 24.25 -9.47 13.53
CA ASP A 120 25.45 -8.72 13.91
C ASP A 120 25.53 -8.52 15.44
N GLY A 121 24.38 -8.38 16.11
CA GLY A 121 24.28 -8.36 17.57
C GLY A 121 24.65 -9.70 18.21
N THR A 122 24.11 -10.81 17.69
CA THR A 122 24.37 -12.15 18.21
C THR A 122 25.84 -12.56 18.02
N ARG A 123 26.42 -12.31 16.84
CA ARG A 123 27.84 -12.61 16.58
C ARG A 123 28.78 -11.78 17.44
N ARG A 124 28.42 -10.53 17.75
CA ARG A 124 29.21 -9.69 18.64
C ARG A 124 29.16 -10.20 20.08
N PHE A 125 28.01 -10.67 20.56
CA PHE A 125 27.89 -11.27 21.88
C PHE A 125 28.68 -12.57 21.99
N GLU A 126 28.60 -13.46 21.00
CA GLU A 126 29.42 -14.69 20.93
C GLU A 126 30.93 -14.39 20.98
N LYS A 127 31.35 -13.33 20.30
CA LYS A 127 32.76 -12.92 20.30
C LYS A 127 33.23 -12.46 21.69
N TRP A 128 32.40 -11.68 22.39
CA TRP A 128 32.68 -11.25 23.77
C TRP A 128 32.73 -12.43 24.74
N THR A 129 31.81 -13.40 24.63
CA THR A 129 31.83 -14.58 25.49
C THR A 129 33.07 -15.44 25.27
N ASN A 130 33.49 -15.62 24.02
CA ASN A 130 34.70 -16.39 23.70
C ASN A 130 35.99 -15.67 24.16
N GLU A 131 36.07 -14.34 24.03
CA GLU A 131 37.22 -13.56 24.56
C GLU A 131 37.28 -13.63 26.10
N THR A 132 36.13 -13.59 26.78
CA THR A 132 36.08 -13.66 28.25
C THR A 132 36.48 -15.04 28.77
N ASP A 133 36.09 -16.12 28.08
CA ASP A 133 36.50 -17.48 28.42
C ASP A 133 38.00 -17.72 28.17
N GLU A 134 38.57 -17.15 27.10
CA GLU A 134 40.01 -17.23 26.83
C GLU A 134 40.85 -16.47 27.88
N GLU A 135 40.42 -15.29 28.32
CA GLU A 135 41.10 -14.54 29.37
C GLU A 135 41.03 -15.28 30.71
N THR A 136 39.90 -15.92 31.01
CA THR A 136 39.71 -16.72 32.23
C THR A 136 40.61 -17.97 32.22
N GLN A 137 40.80 -18.63 31.07
CA GLN A 137 41.72 -19.76 30.92
C GLN A 137 43.20 -19.37 31.04
N ARG A 138 43.60 -18.15 30.66
CA ARG A 138 45.00 -17.68 30.80
C ARG A 138 45.40 -17.27 32.22
N GLN A 139 44.41 -17.07 33.09
CA GLN A 139 44.61 -16.67 34.49
C GLN A 139 44.68 -17.87 35.45
N ILE A 140 44.50 -19.09 34.96
CA ILE A 140 44.63 -20.37 35.70
C ILE A 140 45.91 -21.08 35.25
#